data_AF-A0A7S2TQK1-F1
#
_entry.id   AF-A0A7S2TQK1-F1
#
_cell.length_a   1.000
_cell.length_b   1.000
_cell.length_c   1.000
_cell.angle_alpha   90.00
_cell.angle_beta   90.00
_cell.angle_gamma   90.00
#
_symmetry.space_group_name_H-M   'P 1'
#
loop_
_entity.id
_entity.type
_entity.pdbx_description
1 polymer ?
#
loop_
_entity_poly.entity_id
_entity_poly.type
_entity_poly.pdbx_seq_one_letter_code
_entity_poly.pdbx_strand_id
1 'polypeptide(L)'
;MRHSSANSSERLFPFIIVGNKCDDTRRRTVTRAEAQRWCHQNKKLPYIETSARLNYDVHNAFREAARRRIEESTEVVLKSQAHLPLFELVWEGYNNNCRDE
;
A
#
# COMPACT_ATOMS: atom_id res chain seq x y z
N MET A 1 -16.77 5.83 19.65
CA MET A 1 -16.47 4.97 18.48
C MET A 1 -15.75 3.75 19.01
N ARG A 2 -16.36 2.56 18.89
CA ARG A 2 -15.86 1.34 19.55
C ARG A 2 -14.61 0.84 18.83
N HIS A 3 -13.54 0.65 19.60
CA HIS A 3 -12.40 -0.18 19.20
C HIS A 3 -12.83 -1.65 19.35
N SER A 4 -13.01 -2.34 18.22
CA SER A 4 -13.23 -3.78 18.23
C SER A 4 -11.91 -4.47 17.93
N SER A 5 -11.41 -5.22 18.91
CA SER A 5 -10.38 -6.22 18.73
C SER A 5 -10.89 -7.34 17.82
N ALA A 6 -10.29 -7.52 16.65
CA ALA A 6 -10.40 -8.73 15.85
C ALA A 6 -9.03 -9.03 15.22
N ASN A 7 -8.44 -10.15 15.63
CA ASN A 7 -7.24 -10.70 15.02
C ASN A 7 -7.68 -11.46 13.75
N SER A 8 -7.64 -10.78 12.61
CA SER A 8 -7.89 -11.38 11.29
C SER A 8 -7.38 -10.43 10.22
N SER A 9 -6.11 -10.59 9.81
CA SER A 9 -5.47 -10.01 8.60
C SER A 9 -6.28 -8.91 7.88
N GLU A 10 -6.50 -7.78 8.54
CA GLU A 10 -7.18 -6.65 7.92
C GLU A 10 -6.20 -6.06 6.93
N ARG A 11 -6.44 -6.32 5.64
CA ARG A 11 -5.72 -5.64 4.57
C ARG A 11 -5.95 -4.15 4.75
N LEU A 12 -4.92 -3.49 5.26
CA LEU A 12 -4.93 -2.05 5.45
C LEU A 12 -5.00 -1.43 4.06
N PHE A 13 -6.14 -0.82 3.75
CA PHE A 13 -6.28 -0.04 2.53
C PHE A 13 -5.10 0.94 2.41
N PRO A 14 -4.50 1.13 1.22
CA PRO A 14 -3.26 1.86 1.11
C PRO A 14 -3.56 3.35 1.20
N PHE A 15 -3.56 3.86 2.42
CA PHE A 15 -3.80 5.27 2.69
C PHE A 15 -2.58 6.12 2.33
N ILE A 16 -2.87 7.33 1.87
CA ILE A 16 -1.92 8.44 1.78
C ILE A 16 -2.43 9.56 2.70
N ILE A 17 -1.52 10.34 3.27
CA ILE A 17 -1.87 11.53 4.05
C ILE A 17 -1.67 12.77 3.19
N VAL A 18 -2.70 13.60 3.12
CA VAL A 18 -2.69 14.84 2.32
C VAL A 18 -2.83 16.05 3.23
N GLY A 19 -1.76 16.86 3.31
CA GLY A 19 -1.79 18.17 3.95
C GLY A 19 -2.30 19.23 2.99
N ASN A 20 -3.62 19.41 2.90
CA ASN A 20 -4.23 20.40 2.01
C ASN A 20 -4.09 21.83 2.55
N LYS A 21 -4.23 22.83 1.67
CA LYS A 21 -4.10 24.27 1.93
C LYS A 21 -2.68 24.70 2.30
N CYS A 22 -1.66 24.05 1.73
CA CYS A 22 -0.27 24.35 2.03
C CYS A 22 0.17 25.78 1.62
N ASP A 23 -0.62 26.44 0.77
CA ASP A 23 -0.43 27.83 0.33
C ASP A 23 -0.71 28.88 1.43
N ASP A 24 -1.44 28.51 2.49
CA ASP A 24 -1.75 29.41 3.59
C ASP A 24 -0.73 29.26 4.73
N THR A 25 0.47 29.79 4.50
CA THR A 25 1.57 29.70 5.47
C THR A 25 1.31 30.47 6.76
N ARG A 26 0.48 31.52 6.72
CA ARG A 26 0.14 32.35 7.90
C ARG A 26 -0.76 31.64 8.89
N ARG A 27 -1.66 30.77 8.41
CA ARG A 27 -2.57 29.98 9.25
C ARG A 27 -2.10 28.53 9.43
N ARG A 28 -0.85 28.23 9.09
CA ARG A 28 -0.27 26.90 9.28
C ARG A 28 -0.10 26.61 10.77
N THR A 29 -0.76 25.56 11.23
CA THR A 29 -0.65 25.06 12.62
C THR A 29 0.11 23.74 12.73
N VAL A 30 0.29 23.03 11.61
CA VAL A 30 1.07 21.79 11.54
C VAL A 30 2.23 22.00 10.57
N THR A 31 3.44 21.83 11.08
CA THR A 31 4.64 21.91 10.25
C THR A 31 4.78 20.66 9.38
N ARG A 32 5.47 20.79 8.25
CA ARG A 32 5.79 19.66 7.38
C ARG A 32 6.55 18.56 8.14
N ALA A 33 7.49 18.95 9.01
CA ALA A 33 8.30 18.02 9.79
C ALA A 33 7.47 17.21 10.80
N GLU A 34 6.51 17.84 11.49
CA GLU A 34 5.61 17.15 12.42
C GLU A 34 4.71 16.14 11.69
N ALA A 35 4.11 16.56 10.57
CA ALA A 35 3.28 15.67 9.76
C ALA A 35 4.09 14.48 9.21
N GLN A 36 5.29 14.72 8.69
CA GLN A 36 6.19 13.66 8.21
C GLN A 36 6.60 12.70 9.33
N ARG A 37 6.95 13.22 10.51
CA ARG A 37 7.29 12.41 11.68
C ARG A 37 6.12 11.51 12.08
N TRP A 38 4.92 12.07 12.13
CA TRP A 38 3.70 11.30 12.44
C TRP A 38 3.47 10.20 11.41
N CYS A 39 3.55 10.52 10.12
CA CYS A 39 3.36 9.53 9.05
C CYS A 39 4.41 8.41 9.08
N HIS A 40 5.66 8.75 9.42
CA HIS A 40 6.73 7.76 9.60
C HIS A 40 6.42 6.79 10.75
N GLN A 41 6.00 7.33 11.91
CA GLN A 41 5.66 6.54 13.10
C GLN A 41 4.38 5.70 12.90
N ASN A 42 3.44 6.18 12.08
CA ASN A 42 2.17 5.52 11.82
C ASN A 42 2.25 4.77 10.49
N LYS A 43 2.87 3.58 10.50
CA LYS A 43 2.88 2.64 9.35
C LYS A 43 3.59 3.16 8.10
N LYS A 44 4.53 4.11 8.24
CA LYS A 44 5.31 4.68 7.12
C LYS A 44 4.40 5.18 5.98
N LEU A 45 3.34 5.88 6.35
CA LEU A 45 2.39 6.44 5.38
C LEU A 45 3.06 7.53 4.53
N PRO A 46 2.77 7.63 3.23
CA PRO A 46 3.16 8.77 2.43
C PRO A 46 2.49 10.02 2.93
N TYR A 47 3.20 11.12 2.77
CA TYR A 47 2.70 12.44 3.04
C TYR A 47 2.96 13.35 1.87
N ILE A 48 1.90 13.98 1.37
CA ILE A 48 1.95 14.94 0.26
C ILE A 48 1.25 16.22 0.74
N GLU A 49 1.87 17.37 0.50
CA GLU A 49 1.24 18.67 0.75
C GLU A 49 0.61 19.19 -0.54
N THR A 50 -0.62 19.67 -0.47
CA THR A 50 -1.36 20.14 -1.65
C THR A 50 -1.98 21.50 -1.40
N SER A 51 -2.23 22.22 -2.49
CA SER A 51 -3.16 23.36 -2.49
C SER A 51 -4.20 23.15 -3.56
N ALA A 52 -5.42 22.80 -3.15
CA ALA A 52 -6.55 22.77 -4.07
C ALA A 52 -6.80 24.14 -4.73
N ARG A 53 -6.56 25.23 -4.00
CA ARG A 53 -6.74 26.61 -4.51
C ARG A 53 -5.76 26.95 -5.64
N LEU A 54 -4.50 26.55 -5.47
CA LEU A 54 -3.44 26.85 -6.45
C LEU A 54 -3.22 25.70 -7.44
N ASN A 55 -4.05 24.66 -7.40
CA ASN A 55 -3.84 23.41 -8.13
C ASN A 55 -2.42 22.83 -7.92
N TYR A 56 -1.87 22.97 -6.71
CA TYR A 56 -0.54 22.49 -6.36
C TYR A 56 -0.61 21.06 -5.86
N ASP A 57 0.14 20.17 -6.54
CA ASP A 57 0.43 18.78 -6.19
C ASP A 57 -0.80 17.85 -5.99
N VAL A 58 -2.00 18.33 -6.36
CA VAL A 58 -3.25 17.56 -6.29
C VAL A 58 -3.18 16.32 -7.16
N HIS A 59 -2.71 16.45 -8.41
CA HIS A 59 -2.60 15.33 -9.34
C HIS A 59 -1.66 14.24 -8.81
N ASN A 60 -0.54 14.62 -8.20
CA ASN A 60 0.43 13.66 -7.66
C ASN A 60 -0.12 12.94 -6.43
N ALA A 61 -0.91 13.62 -5.59
CA ALA A 61 -1.62 12.98 -4.49
C ALA A 61 -2.54 11.84 -4.99
N PHE A 62 -3.37 12.11 -6.00
CA PHE A 62 -4.24 11.06 -6.58
C PHE A 62 -3.42 9.96 -7.27
N ARG A 63 -2.36 10.31 -8.01
CA ARG A 63 -1.47 9.34 -8.67
C ARG A 63 -0.84 8.40 -7.65
N GLU A 64 -0.34 8.92 -6.53
CA GLU A 64 0.29 8.12 -5.48
C GLU A 64 -0.72 7.18 -4.81
N ALA A 65 -1.94 7.64 -4.53
CA ALA A 65 -3.00 6.79 -4.02
C ALA A 65 -3.32 5.63 -4.97
N ALA A 66 -3.47 5.92 -6.26
CA ALA A 66 -3.74 4.91 -7.28
C ALA A 66 -2.58 3.90 -7.43
N ARG A 67 -1.35 4.40 -7.49
CA ARG A 67 -0.13 3.56 -7.58
C ARG A 67 -0.07 2.56 -6.45
N ARG A 68 -0.31 2.98 -5.21
CA ARG A 68 -0.26 2.09 -4.03
C ARG A 68 -1.35 1.04 -4.03
N ARG A 69 -2.55 1.41 -4.49
CA ARG A 69 -3.65 0.44 -4.64
C ARG A 69 -3.30 -0.65 -5.65
N ILE A 70 -2.61 -0.29 -6.73
CA ILE A 70 -2.15 -1.24 -7.75
C ILE A 70 -1.05 -2.14 -7.17
N GLU A 71 -0.04 -1.58 -6.50
CA GLU A 71 1.06 -2.34 -5.90
C GLU A 71 0.58 -3.36 -4.87
N GLU A 72 -0.34 -2.98 -4.00
CA GLU A 72 -0.95 -3.91 -3.04
C GLU A 72 -1.71 -5.04 -3.77
N SER A 73 -2.47 -4.72 -4.82
CA SER A 73 -3.14 -5.72 -5.66
C SER A 73 -2.14 -6.69 -6.30
N THR A 74 -1.03 -6.19 -6.82
CA THR A 74 -0.02 -7.03 -7.49
C THR A 74 0.70 -7.94 -6.50
N GLU A 75 1.05 -7.44 -5.31
CA GLU A 75 1.64 -8.28 -4.26
C GLU A 75 0.72 -9.42 -3.85
N VAL A 76 -0.58 -9.15 -3.84
CA VAL A 76 -1.61 -10.12 -3.48
C VAL A 76 -1.73 -11.20 -4.53
N VAL A 77 -1.74 -10.82 -5.81
CA VAL A 77 -1.79 -11.76 -6.93
C VAL A 77 -0.54 -12.66 -6.90
N LEU A 78 0.64 -12.08 -6.72
CA LEU A 78 1.90 -12.83 -6.63
C LEU A 78 1.92 -13.78 -5.43
N LYS A 79 1.51 -13.33 -4.23
CA LYS A 79 1.42 -14.18 -3.03
C LYS A 79 0.37 -15.29 -3.18
N SER A 80 -0.71 -15.05 -3.92
CA SER A 80 -1.73 -16.08 -4.21
C SER A 80 -1.27 -17.10 -5.26
N GLN A 81 -0.44 -16.67 -6.24
CA GLN A 81 0.14 -17.55 -7.26
C GLN A 81 1.36 -18.34 -6.75
N ALA A 82 2.08 -17.80 -5.75
CA ALA A 82 3.19 -18.51 -5.10
C ALA A 82 2.77 -19.75 -4.29
N HIS A 83 1.47 -20.02 -4.14
CA HIS A 83 0.94 -21.28 -3.59
C HIS A 83 0.67 -22.35 -4.67
N LEU A 84 1.32 -22.29 -5.83
CA LEU A 84 1.51 -23.48 -6.66
C LEU A 84 3.01 -23.62 -6.90
N PRO A 85 3.60 -24.74 -6.45
CA PRO A 85 3.35 -25.95 -7.20
C PRO A 85 3.22 -27.24 -6.35
N LEU A 86 1.99 -27.60 -6.00
CA LEU A 86 1.67 -29.04 -5.90
C LEU A 86 1.72 -29.69 -7.30
N PHE A 87 1.45 -28.92 -8.36
CA PHE A 87 1.44 -29.41 -9.74
C PHE A 87 2.84 -29.80 -10.27
N GLU A 88 3.90 -29.08 -9.91
CA GLU A 88 5.28 -29.40 -10.33
C GLU A 88 5.86 -30.58 -9.53
N LEU A 89 5.57 -30.70 -8.22
CA LEU A 89 5.88 -31.89 -7.42
C LEU A 89 5.15 -33.14 -7.93
N VAL A 90 3.90 -33.00 -8.38
CA VAL A 90 3.13 -34.11 -8.99
C VAL A 90 3.67 -34.46 -10.37
N TRP A 91 4.09 -33.49 -11.18
CA TRP A 91 4.66 -33.73 -12.50
C TRP A 91 6.06 -34.37 -12.45
N GLU A 92 6.94 -33.92 -11.56
CA GLU A 92 8.23 -34.59 -11.33
C GLU A 92 8.06 -36.01 -10.74
N GLY A 93 7.02 -36.25 -9.95
CA GLY A 93 6.66 -37.60 -9.51
C GLY A 93 6.13 -38.49 -10.65
N TYR A 94 5.41 -37.93 -11.61
CA TYR A 94 4.83 -38.67 -12.74
C TYR A 94 5.87 -38.98 -13.84
N ASN A 95 6.84 -38.09 -14.05
CA ASN A 95 7.82 -38.19 -15.14
C ASN A 95 9.06 -39.05 -14.79
N ASN A 96 9.20 -39.44 -13.52
CA ASN A 96 10.27 -40.33 -13.05
C ASN A 96 9.85 -41.81 -12.98
N ASN A 97 8.59 -42.16 -13.30
CA ASN A 97 8.10 -43.53 -13.27
C ASN A 97 8.08 -44.23 -14.64
N CYS A 98 8.75 -43.67 -15.65
CA CYS A 98 8.83 -44.22 -17.00
C CYS A 98 10.28 -44.51 -17.44
N ARG A 99 11.14 -45.00 -16.55
CA ARG A 99 12.51 -45.41 -16.92
C ARG A 99 12.96 -46.81 -16.52
N ASP A 100 12.15 -47.58 -15.81
CA ASP A 100 12.46 -48.98 -15.53
C ASP A 100 11.25 -49.85 -15.88
N GLU A 101 11.23 -50.31 -17.14
CA GLU A 101 10.83 -51.65 -17.64
C GLU A 101 10.65 -51.64 -19.17
#